data_AF-A0A3M1F627-F1
#
_entry.id   AF-A0A3M1F627-F1
#
_cell.length_a   1.000
_cell.length_b   1.000
_cell.length_c   1.000
_cell.angle_alpha   90.00
_cell.angle_beta   90.00
_cell.angle_gamma   90.00
#
_symmetry.space_group_name_H-M   'P 1'
#
loop_
_entity.id
_entity.type
_entity.pdbx_description
1 polymer ?
#
loop_
_entity_poly.entity_id
_entity_poly.type
_entity_poly.pdbx_seq_one_letter_code
_entity_poly.pdbx_strand_id
1 'polypeptide(L)'
;DQLVHAIGINGSHNHTIGCPTAGKLTMMKNTVDPMAVQSGVFAALMAREGYTGTEAVFEGKEGFMDVFGPDWDESKLFDGLGEHFKILECSMKAFPTEALTHTHLSATMKLVREHDIAWDEVDRVTVTTIARACDILFDPHKYRPESRETADHSLPYCIAAMIVDRQVTPASFSEEKLKDERIWAVIDRIEGEASEEFERMFPEKQPSRVVIRTKGGNEYSAYLEYPKGDPREPMTDEELTIKFNALSAPYLSPERQESIRDTIFSCEEYSARDFMRTLVR
;
A
#
# COMPACT_ATOMS: atom_id res chain seq x y z
N ASP A 1 -8.95 20.47 -27.44
CA ASP A 1 -10.40 20.72 -27.25
C ASP A 1 -11.09 19.59 -26.50
N GLN A 2 -11.25 18.38 -27.07
CA GLN A 2 -11.96 17.28 -26.37
C GLN A 2 -11.37 16.90 -25.00
N LEU A 3 -10.04 16.91 -24.85
CA LEU A 3 -9.39 16.64 -23.55
C LEU A 3 -9.73 17.71 -22.50
N VAL A 4 -9.74 18.99 -22.90
CA VAL A 4 -10.09 20.12 -22.04
C VAL A 4 -11.54 19.98 -21.58
N HIS A 5 -12.45 19.68 -22.50
CA HIS A 5 -13.86 19.44 -22.14
C HIS A 5 -14.02 18.22 -21.22
N ALA A 6 -13.29 17.13 -21.43
CA ALA A 6 -13.38 15.95 -20.55
C ALA A 6 -12.93 16.27 -19.11
N ILE A 7 -11.81 16.99 -18.96
CA ILE A 7 -11.33 17.46 -17.66
C ILE A 7 -12.35 18.40 -17.02
N GLY A 8 -12.87 19.36 -17.80
CA GLY A 8 -13.89 20.30 -17.35
C GLY A 8 -15.19 19.63 -16.90
N ILE A 9 -15.70 18.65 -17.65
CA ILE A 9 -16.89 17.87 -17.29
C ILE A 9 -16.65 17.15 -15.96
N ASN A 10 -15.55 16.40 -15.83
CA ASN A 10 -15.29 15.62 -14.63
C ASN A 10 -15.06 16.50 -13.40
N GLY A 11 -14.22 17.53 -13.52
CA GLY A 11 -13.85 18.42 -12.42
C GLY A 11 -15.01 19.27 -11.91
N SER A 12 -16.03 19.51 -12.74
CA SER A 12 -17.18 20.32 -12.35
C SER A 12 -18.18 19.60 -11.43
N HIS A 13 -18.12 18.27 -11.30
CA HIS A 13 -19.14 17.54 -10.53
C HIS A 13 -18.63 16.32 -9.72
N ASN A 14 -17.32 16.03 -9.74
CA ASN A 14 -16.76 14.94 -8.93
C ASN A 14 -15.59 15.42 -8.07
N HIS A 15 -15.72 15.28 -6.77
CA HIS A 15 -14.60 15.32 -5.83
C HIS A 15 -14.91 14.42 -4.64
N THR A 16 -13.92 13.62 -4.21
CA THR A 16 -14.07 12.79 -3.01
C THR A 16 -13.42 13.51 -1.84
N ILE A 17 -14.22 13.84 -0.83
CA ILE A 17 -13.71 14.36 0.44
C ILE A 17 -12.98 13.26 1.23
N GLY A 18 -12.12 13.63 2.19
CA GLY A 18 -11.26 12.67 2.90
C GLY A 18 -11.92 11.78 3.95
N CYS A 19 -13.22 11.94 4.25
CA CYS A 19 -13.87 11.15 5.30
C CYS A 19 -13.95 9.62 5.04
N PRO A 20 -13.98 9.08 3.80
CA PRO A 20 -13.94 7.64 3.58
C PRO A 20 -12.63 6.98 4.02
N THR A 21 -11.55 7.75 4.20
CA THR A 21 -10.22 7.27 4.61
C THR A 21 -9.85 7.69 6.04
N ALA A 22 -10.77 8.32 6.78
CA ALA A 22 -10.53 8.81 8.14
C ALA A 22 -11.50 8.20 9.17
N GLY A 23 -11.01 7.94 10.39
CA GLY A 23 -11.83 7.41 11.49
C GLY A 23 -12.27 5.96 11.28
N LYS A 24 -13.53 5.64 11.65
CA LYS A 24 -14.09 4.29 11.45
C LYS A 24 -14.31 4.05 9.96
N LEU A 25 -13.49 3.19 9.37
CA LEU A 25 -13.57 2.85 7.96
C LEU A 25 -14.85 2.07 7.63
N THR A 26 -15.39 2.31 6.44
CA THR A 26 -16.55 1.60 5.88
C THR A 26 -16.20 1.03 4.49
N MET A 27 -17.10 0.23 3.91
CA MET A 27 -16.91 -0.30 2.55
C MET A 27 -16.72 0.78 1.48
N MET A 28 -17.13 2.04 1.74
CA MET A 28 -16.95 3.16 0.81
C MET A 28 -15.48 3.38 0.43
N LYS A 29 -14.53 3.10 1.34
CA LYS A 29 -13.09 3.21 1.07
C LYS A 29 -12.68 2.42 -0.18
N ASN A 30 -13.30 1.26 -0.42
CA ASN A 30 -12.95 0.37 -1.53
C ASN A 30 -13.41 0.89 -2.89
N THR A 31 -14.35 1.84 -2.93
CA THR A 31 -14.98 2.32 -4.16
C THR A 31 -14.63 3.75 -4.54
N VAL A 32 -13.87 4.48 -3.70
CA VAL A 32 -13.43 5.85 -3.99
C VAL A 32 -12.70 5.94 -5.33
N ASP A 33 -11.64 5.16 -5.51
CA ASP A 33 -10.83 5.22 -6.75
C ASP A 33 -11.58 4.62 -7.96
N PRO A 34 -12.25 3.45 -7.86
CA PRO A 34 -13.06 2.93 -8.97
C PRO A 34 -14.14 3.90 -9.47
N MET A 35 -14.82 4.62 -8.57
CA MET A 35 -15.84 5.60 -8.95
C MET A 35 -15.22 6.85 -9.60
N ALA A 36 -14.02 7.27 -9.17
CA ALA A 36 -13.28 8.33 -9.85
C ALA A 36 -12.90 7.92 -11.28
N VAL A 37 -12.41 6.69 -11.49
CA VAL A 37 -12.09 6.14 -12.82
C VAL A 37 -13.33 6.09 -13.71
N GLN A 38 -14.45 5.55 -13.20
CA GLN A 38 -15.72 5.49 -13.93
C GLN A 38 -16.14 6.88 -14.42
N SER A 39 -16.05 7.87 -13.53
CA SER A 39 -16.44 9.24 -13.81
C SER A 39 -15.53 9.91 -14.85
N GLY A 40 -14.23 9.63 -14.82
CA GLY A 40 -13.27 10.13 -15.82
C GLY A 40 -13.53 9.55 -17.21
N VAL A 41 -13.76 8.24 -17.30
CA VAL A 41 -14.10 7.56 -18.57
C VAL A 41 -15.41 8.12 -19.13
N PHE A 42 -16.43 8.31 -18.28
CA PHE A 42 -17.71 8.87 -18.72
C PHE A 42 -17.55 10.29 -19.28
N ALA A 43 -16.78 11.16 -18.61
CA ALA A 43 -16.50 12.50 -19.08
C ALA A 43 -15.77 12.51 -20.44
N ALA A 44 -14.79 11.63 -20.63
CA ALA A 44 -14.10 11.47 -21.91
C ALA A 44 -15.04 11.02 -23.03
N LEU A 45 -15.96 10.09 -22.75
CA LEU A 45 -16.98 9.67 -23.70
C LEU A 45 -17.95 10.81 -24.06
N MET A 46 -18.40 11.59 -23.07
CA MET A 46 -19.26 12.75 -23.31
C MET A 46 -18.57 13.79 -24.21
N ALA A 47 -17.31 14.13 -23.91
CA ALA A 47 -16.53 15.06 -24.72
C ALA A 47 -16.31 14.54 -26.15
N ARG A 48 -16.14 13.22 -26.32
CA ARG A 48 -16.05 12.60 -27.65
C ARG A 48 -17.32 12.80 -28.48
N GLU A 49 -18.50 12.75 -27.86
CA GLU A 49 -19.79 13.00 -28.51
C GLU A 49 -20.12 14.51 -28.65
N GLY A 50 -19.18 15.40 -28.33
CA GLY A 50 -19.32 16.85 -28.52
C GLY A 50 -19.92 17.60 -27.34
N TYR A 51 -20.08 16.96 -26.18
CA TYR A 51 -20.47 17.65 -24.96
C TYR A 51 -19.32 18.54 -24.46
N THR A 52 -19.61 19.80 -24.15
CA THR A 52 -18.60 20.78 -23.71
C THR A 52 -18.47 20.81 -22.19
N GLY A 53 -17.24 20.89 -21.69
CA GLY A 53 -16.91 21.10 -20.28
C GLY A 53 -16.28 22.46 -20.01
N THR A 54 -16.27 22.87 -18.75
CA THR A 54 -15.64 24.11 -18.25
C THR A 54 -14.14 24.13 -18.56
N GLU A 55 -13.68 25.09 -19.37
CA GLU A 55 -12.30 25.09 -19.88
C GLU A 55 -11.26 25.45 -18.81
N ALA A 56 -11.57 26.42 -17.95
CA ALA A 56 -10.71 26.87 -16.84
C ALA A 56 -11.23 26.30 -15.51
N VAL A 57 -11.30 24.97 -15.38
CA VAL A 57 -11.91 24.33 -14.20
C VAL A 57 -11.10 24.56 -12.91
N PHE A 58 -9.78 24.78 -13.02
CA PHE A 58 -8.91 25.01 -11.87
C PHE A 58 -8.82 26.50 -11.50
N GLU A 59 -8.39 27.31 -12.47
CA GLU A 59 -8.00 28.71 -12.36
C GLU A 59 -9.11 29.71 -12.76
N GLY A 60 -10.21 29.20 -13.31
CA GLY A 60 -11.35 30.02 -13.67
C GLY A 60 -12.13 30.51 -12.45
N LYS A 61 -12.98 31.51 -12.67
CA LYS A 61 -13.86 32.05 -11.63
C LYS A 61 -14.77 30.96 -11.05
N GLU A 62 -14.81 30.82 -9.73
CA GLU A 62 -15.50 29.73 -9.01
C GLU A 62 -14.90 28.32 -9.31
N GLY A 63 -13.68 28.26 -9.83
CA GLY A 63 -12.94 27.02 -10.07
C GLY A 63 -12.34 26.42 -8.80
N PHE A 64 -11.57 25.33 -8.93
CA PHE A 64 -10.98 24.65 -7.77
C PHE A 64 -10.16 25.57 -6.86
N MET A 65 -9.34 26.45 -7.45
CA MET A 65 -8.48 27.35 -6.68
C MET A 65 -9.29 28.40 -5.89
N ASP A 66 -10.37 28.90 -6.48
CA ASP A 66 -11.27 29.84 -5.80
C ASP A 66 -12.05 29.14 -4.67
N VAL A 67 -12.53 27.91 -4.89
CA VAL A 67 -13.44 27.20 -3.98
C VAL A 67 -12.72 26.53 -2.80
N PHE A 68 -11.54 25.93 -3.03
CA PHE A 68 -10.82 25.16 -2.00
C PHE A 68 -9.73 25.96 -1.29
N GLY A 69 -9.46 27.19 -1.71
CA GLY A 69 -8.51 28.11 -1.08
C GLY A 69 -7.25 28.35 -1.92
N PRO A 70 -6.48 29.42 -1.63
CA PRO A 70 -5.50 30.00 -2.56
C PRO A 70 -4.13 29.28 -2.59
N ASP A 71 -3.87 28.36 -1.68
CA ASP A 71 -2.52 27.78 -1.50
C ASP A 71 -2.28 26.60 -2.45
N TRP A 72 -2.22 26.89 -3.75
CA TRP A 72 -1.90 25.92 -4.80
C TRP A 72 -0.49 26.14 -5.35
N ASP A 73 0.25 25.05 -5.53
CA ASP A 73 1.52 25.04 -6.25
C ASP A 73 1.31 24.43 -7.63
N GLU A 74 1.01 25.28 -8.62
CA GLU A 74 0.76 24.88 -10.00
C GLU A 74 1.97 24.19 -10.65
N SER A 75 3.18 24.45 -10.15
CA SER A 75 4.38 23.79 -10.67
C SER A 75 4.30 22.27 -10.52
N LYS A 76 3.57 21.77 -9.52
CA LYS A 76 3.35 20.32 -9.33
C LYS A 76 2.61 19.65 -10.50
N LEU A 77 1.87 20.40 -11.32
CA LEU A 77 1.12 19.85 -12.46
C LEU A 77 1.94 19.78 -13.74
N PHE A 78 2.85 20.74 -13.95
CA PHE A 78 3.49 20.95 -15.25
C PHE A 78 5.01 20.78 -15.23
N ASP A 79 5.65 20.86 -14.05
CA ASP A 79 7.09 20.75 -13.93
C ASP A 79 7.58 19.36 -14.36
N GLY A 80 8.58 19.34 -15.24
CA GLY A 80 9.13 18.11 -15.81
C GLY A 80 8.17 17.31 -16.70
N LEU A 81 7.08 17.89 -17.21
CA LEU A 81 6.14 17.17 -18.08
C LEU A 81 6.85 16.64 -19.34
N GLY A 82 6.79 15.33 -19.56
CA GLY A 82 7.46 14.64 -20.66
C GLY A 82 8.89 14.17 -20.34
N GLU A 83 9.46 14.59 -19.21
CA GLU A 83 10.79 14.20 -18.74
C GLU A 83 10.72 13.32 -17.48
N HIS A 84 9.77 13.61 -16.58
CA HIS A 84 9.56 12.91 -15.33
C HIS A 84 8.19 12.23 -15.31
N PHE A 85 8.17 10.95 -14.92
CA PHE A 85 6.95 10.14 -14.92
C PHE A 85 6.68 9.62 -13.52
N LYS A 86 5.63 10.15 -12.86
CA LYS A 86 5.25 9.77 -11.50
C LYS A 86 5.00 8.29 -11.28
N ILE A 87 4.65 7.55 -12.35
CA ILE A 87 4.49 6.09 -12.28
C ILE A 87 5.79 5.37 -11.85
N LEU A 88 6.96 5.93 -12.18
CA LEU A 88 8.27 5.37 -11.81
C LEU A 88 8.64 5.68 -10.35
N GLU A 89 7.93 6.61 -9.71
CA GLU A 89 8.10 6.97 -8.30
C GLU A 89 7.09 6.21 -7.40
N CYS A 90 6.22 5.38 -7.98
CA CYS A 90 5.18 4.67 -7.24
C CYS A 90 5.74 3.42 -6.55
N SER A 91 5.42 3.22 -5.27
CA SER A 91 5.79 2.01 -4.55
C SER A 91 4.85 0.84 -4.81
N MET A 92 5.39 -0.36 -4.86
CA MET A 92 4.61 -1.60 -4.88
C MET A 92 4.49 -2.16 -3.46
N LYS A 93 3.27 -2.34 -2.95
CA LYS A 93 3.07 -2.94 -1.62
C LYS A 93 3.59 -4.38 -1.57
N ALA A 94 4.65 -4.67 -0.81
CA ALA A 94 5.15 -6.03 -0.61
C ALA A 94 4.16 -6.88 0.21
N PHE A 95 3.48 -6.26 1.17
CA PHE A 95 2.50 -6.90 2.05
C PHE A 95 1.10 -6.30 1.87
N PRO A 96 0.01 -7.08 2.01
CA PRO A 96 -1.36 -6.56 1.90
C PRO A 96 -1.80 -5.88 3.21
N THR A 97 -1.06 -4.86 3.63
CA THR A 97 -1.24 -4.13 4.90
C THR A 97 -1.28 -2.60 4.69
N GLU A 98 -1.59 -1.88 5.76
CA GLU A 98 -1.43 -0.43 5.87
C GLU A 98 0.01 0.01 5.51
N ALA A 99 0.18 1.14 4.82
CA ALA A 99 1.45 1.52 4.19
C ALA A 99 2.61 1.74 5.19
N LEU A 100 2.37 2.36 6.35
CA LEU A 100 3.39 2.60 7.36
C LEU A 100 3.89 1.32 8.04
N THR A 101 3.20 0.19 7.88
CA THR A 101 3.68 -1.10 8.41
C THR A 101 4.86 -1.68 7.62
N HIS A 102 5.10 -1.25 6.38
CA HIS A 102 5.92 -2.02 5.43
C HIS A 102 7.39 -2.07 5.83
N THR A 103 8.01 -0.97 6.24
CA THR A 103 9.44 -0.97 6.61
C THR A 103 9.70 -1.86 7.83
N HIS A 104 8.78 -1.86 8.80
CA HIS A 104 8.83 -2.71 9.99
C HIS A 104 8.74 -4.20 9.64
N LEU A 105 7.84 -4.55 8.72
CA LEU A 105 7.70 -5.91 8.23
C LEU A 105 8.89 -6.36 7.39
N SER A 106 9.46 -5.48 6.56
CA SER A 106 10.70 -5.76 5.82
C SER A 106 11.87 -6.04 6.76
N ALA A 107 12.05 -5.23 7.81
CA ALA A 107 13.11 -5.42 8.79
C ALA A 107 12.90 -6.70 9.62
N THR A 108 11.67 -6.98 10.05
CA THR A 108 11.32 -8.21 10.76
C THR A 108 11.57 -9.44 9.89
N MET A 109 11.12 -9.43 8.63
CA MET A 109 11.31 -10.56 7.71
C MET A 109 12.78 -10.83 7.45
N LYS A 110 13.59 -9.77 7.30
CA LYS A 110 15.05 -9.88 7.18
C LYS A 110 15.64 -10.64 8.38
N LEU A 111 15.36 -10.20 9.61
CA LEU A 111 15.90 -10.81 10.82
C LEU A 111 15.46 -12.26 11.00
N VAL A 112 14.17 -12.55 10.83
CA VAL A 112 13.62 -13.90 11.01
C VAL A 112 14.22 -14.87 10.01
N ARG A 113 14.46 -14.43 8.75
CA ARG A 113 15.05 -15.28 7.71
C ARG A 113 16.57 -15.45 7.86
N GLU A 114 17.30 -14.38 8.13
CA GLU A 114 18.76 -14.40 8.24
C GLU A 114 19.25 -15.20 9.45
N HIS A 115 18.50 -15.16 10.56
CA HIS A 115 18.87 -15.81 11.82
C HIS A 115 18.03 -17.03 12.17
N ASP A 116 17.14 -17.45 11.25
CA ASP A 116 16.26 -18.61 11.43
C ASP A 116 15.44 -18.60 12.73
N ILE A 117 15.02 -17.41 13.19
CA ILE A 117 14.37 -17.23 14.50
C ILE A 117 13.03 -17.97 14.51
N ALA A 118 12.82 -18.87 15.47
CA ALA A 118 11.54 -19.52 15.68
C ALA A 118 10.61 -18.66 16.55
N TRP A 119 9.31 -18.73 16.30
CA TRP A 119 8.32 -17.88 16.99
C TRP A 119 8.28 -18.12 18.51
N ASP A 120 8.53 -19.35 18.95
CA ASP A 120 8.53 -19.77 20.34
C ASP A 120 9.83 -19.39 21.07
N GLU A 121 10.88 -18.98 20.34
CA GLU A 121 12.13 -18.45 20.89
C GLU A 121 12.06 -16.96 21.18
N VAL A 122 11.10 -16.22 20.62
CA VAL A 122 10.99 -14.77 20.78
C VAL A 122 10.69 -14.42 22.24
N ASP A 123 11.50 -13.56 22.85
CA ASP A 123 11.28 -12.98 24.18
C ASP A 123 10.66 -11.58 24.08
N ARG A 124 11.22 -10.73 23.22
CA ARG A 124 10.74 -9.35 23.00
C ARG A 124 11.07 -8.87 21.60
N VAL A 125 10.16 -8.08 21.02
CA VAL A 125 10.38 -7.33 19.79
C VAL A 125 10.14 -5.85 20.08
N THR A 126 11.14 -5.02 19.81
CA THR A 126 11.02 -3.56 19.90
C THR A 126 11.09 -2.96 18.50
N VAL A 127 10.14 -2.09 18.17
CA VAL A 127 10.09 -1.35 16.91
C VAL A 127 10.27 0.14 17.18
N THR A 128 11.42 0.70 16.82
CA THR A 128 11.62 2.15 16.78
C THR A 128 11.03 2.71 15.49
N THR A 129 10.11 3.68 15.59
CA THR A 129 9.41 4.31 14.44
C THR A 129 9.00 5.76 14.75
N ILE A 130 8.24 6.40 13.86
CA ILE A 130 7.63 7.73 14.09
C ILE A 130 6.47 7.63 15.08
N ALA A 131 6.23 8.68 15.86
CA ALA A 131 5.16 8.77 16.86
C ALA A 131 3.78 8.50 16.26
N ARG A 132 3.52 8.97 15.03
CA ARG A 132 2.26 8.70 14.33
C ARG A 132 2.04 7.20 14.09
N ALA A 133 3.08 6.46 13.73
CA ALA A 133 3.01 5.03 13.52
C ALA A 133 2.80 4.29 14.85
N CYS A 134 3.47 4.72 15.92
CA CYS A 134 3.21 4.21 17.28
C CYS A 134 1.74 4.39 17.69
N ASP A 135 1.22 5.61 17.55
CA ASP A 135 -0.14 5.99 17.92
C ASP A 135 -1.20 5.13 17.19
N ILE A 136 -1.11 4.99 15.87
CA ILE A 136 -2.18 4.37 15.08
C ILE A 136 -2.02 2.85 14.90
N LEU A 137 -0.78 2.32 14.93
CA LEU A 137 -0.51 0.91 14.61
C LEU A 137 -0.32 0.04 15.85
N PHE A 138 0.01 0.64 17.00
CA PHE A 138 0.11 -0.02 18.30
C PHE A 138 -0.99 0.43 19.28
N ASP A 139 -2.08 1.04 18.79
CA ASP A 139 -3.27 1.31 19.61
C ASP A 139 -3.72 0.01 20.33
N PRO A 140 -4.21 0.07 21.60
CA PRO A 140 -4.58 -1.12 22.35
C PRO A 140 -5.54 -2.09 21.62
N HIS A 141 -6.45 -1.59 20.78
CA HIS A 141 -7.35 -2.44 19.99
C HIS A 141 -6.61 -3.23 18.89
N LYS A 142 -5.40 -2.80 18.50
CA LYS A 142 -4.54 -3.50 17.52
C LYS A 142 -3.90 -4.74 18.11
N TYR A 143 -3.82 -4.91 19.43
CA TYR A 143 -3.30 -6.13 20.03
C TYR A 143 -4.30 -7.28 20.02
N ARG A 144 -5.59 -7.03 19.77
CA ARG A 144 -6.64 -8.05 19.67
C ARG A 144 -7.58 -7.72 18.51
N PRO A 145 -7.11 -7.77 17.24
CA PRO A 145 -7.96 -7.48 16.10
C PRO A 145 -9.03 -8.57 15.93
N GLU A 146 -10.30 -8.16 15.91
CA GLU A 146 -11.45 -9.06 15.71
C GLU A 146 -11.93 -9.10 14.25
N SER A 147 -11.32 -8.30 13.38
CA SER A 147 -11.67 -8.22 11.95
C SER A 147 -10.43 -8.14 11.08
N ARG A 148 -10.60 -8.53 9.81
CA ARG A 148 -9.58 -8.43 8.76
C ARG A 148 -9.04 -7.00 8.63
N GLU A 149 -9.93 -6.02 8.59
CA GLU A 149 -9.60 -4.58 8.44
C GLU A 149 -8.88 -3.99 9.66
N THR A 150 -9.06 -4.61 10.84
CA THR A 150 -8.30 -4.20 12.03
C THR A 150 -6.92 -4.85 12.03
N ALA A 151 -6.84 -6.12 11.62
CA ALA A 151 -5.63 -6.91 11.60
C ALA A 151 -4.59 -6.42 10.58
N ASP A 152 -5.02 -6.04 9.36
CA ASP A 152 -4.11 -5.51 8.32
C ASP A 152 -3.61 -4.07 8.59
N HIS A 153 -4.16 -3.41 9.63
CA HIS A 153 -3.69 -2.15 10.20
C HIS A 153 -3.14 -2.34 11.64
N SER A 154 -2.89 -3.57 12.07
CA SER A 154 -2.26 -3.88 13.36
C SER A 154 -0.81 -4.30 13.13
N LEU A 155 0.13 -3.43 13.50
CA LEU A 155 1.54 -3.76 13.41
C LEU A 155 1.98 -4.92 14.33
N PRO A 156 1.54 -5.03 15.60
CA PRO A 156 1.91 -6.18 16.43
C PRO A 156 1.36 -7.49 15.85
N TYR A 157 0.13 -7.52 15.33
CA TYR A 157 -0.40 -8.72 14.66
C TYR A 157 0.41 -9.07 13.41
N CYS A 158 0.71 -8.08 12.55
CA CYS A 158 1.45 -8.32 11.31
C CYS A 158 2.88 -8.79 11.58
N ILE A 159 3.57 -8.26 12.59
CA ILE A 159 4.91 -8.73 13.01
C ILE A 159 4.83 -10.14 13.58
N ALA A 160 3.84 -10.45 14.43
CA ALA A 160 3.65 -11.80 14.96
C ALA A 160 3.39 -12.82 13.84
N ALA A 161 2.50 -12.49 12.89
CA ALA A 161 2.24 -13.32 11.71
C ALA A 161 3.50 -13.50 10.85
N MET A 162 4.29 -12.43 10.65
CA MET A 162 5.57 -12.50 9.94
C MET A 162 6.56 -13.44 10.62
N ILE A 163 6.66 -13.41 11.95
CA ILE A 163 7.56 -14.30 12.69
C ILE A 163 7.09 -15.76 12.59
N VAL A 164 5.78 -16.01 12.76
CA VAL A 164 5.19 -17.35 12.80
C VAL A 164 5.20 -18.04 11.44
N ASP A 165 4.76 -17.34 10.40
CA ASP A 165 4.57 -17.92 9.06
C ASP A 165 5.69 -17.52 8.07
N ARG A 166 6.61 -16.63 8.46
CA ARG A 166 7.72 -16.12 7.62
C ARG A 166 7.28 -15.38 6.35
N GLN A 167 6.01 -15.00 6.31
CA GLN A 167 5.36 -14.24 5.26
C GLN A 167 4.07 -13.59 5.77
N VAL A 168 3.66 -12.51 5.12
CA VAL A 168 2.34 -11.89 5.32
C VAL A 168 1.63 -11.82 3.97
N THR A 169 0.51 -12.51 3.86
CA THR A 169 -0.28 -12.66 2.62
C THR A 169 -1.76 -12.38 2.92
N PRO A 170 -2.68 -12.31 1.95
CA PRO A 170 -4.09 -12.17 2.27
C PRO A 170 -4.62 -13.29 3.18
N ALA A 171 -4.07 -14.50 3.07
CA ALA A 171 -4.43 -15.63 3.92
C ALA A 171 -4.06 -15.40 5.40
N SER A 172 -3.07 -14.54 5.69
CA SER A 172 -2.68 -14.16 7.06
C SER A 172 -3.79 -13.41 7.81
N PHE A 173 -4.83 -12.96 7.12
CA PHE A 173 -5.97 -12.24 7.69
C PHE A 173 -7.30 -13.03 7.57
N SER A 174 -7.24 -14.33 7.30
CA SER A 174 -8.40 -15.21 7.31
C SER A 174 -8.94 -15.41 8.74
N GLU A 175 -10.21 -15.82 8.88
CA GLU A 175 -10.79 -16.14 10.19
C GLU A 175 -10.02 -17.24 10.93
N GLU A 176 -9.41 -18.17 10.20
CA GLU A 176 -8.57 -19.23 10.76
C GLU A 176 -7.29 -18.65 11.36
N LYS A 177 -6.61 -17.75 10.62
CA LYS A 177 -5.37 -17.12 11.09
C LYS A 177 -5.59 -16.16 12.25
N LEU A 178 -6.74 -15.47 12.30
CA LEU A 178 -7.17 -14.71 13.46
C LEU A 178 -7.45 -15.59 14.71
N LYS A 179 -7.38 -16.91 14.61
CA LYS A 179 -7.51 -17.84 15.75
C LYS A 179 -6.23 -18.63 16.03
N ASP A 180 -5.14 -18.34 15.32
CA ASP A 180 -3.87 -19.06 15.45
C ASP A 180 -3.16 -18.71 16.77
N GLU A 181 -3.17 -19.64 17.73
CA GLU A 181 -2.58 -19.47 19.06
C GLU A 181 -1.09 -19.09 19.02
N ARG A 182 -0.36 -19.45 17.95
CA ARG A 182 1.06 -19.11 17.80
C ARG A 182 1.25 -17.60 17.61
N ILE A 183 0.36 -16.95 16.86
CA ILE A 183 0.38 -15.49 16.67
C ILE A 183 0.08 -14.81 18.02
N TRP A 184 -0.95 -15.29 18.72
CA TRP A 184 -1.34 -14.76 20.02
C TRP A 184 -0.28 -14.95 21.11
N ALA A 185 0.55 -15.99 21.01
CA ALA A 185 1.66 -16.22 21.93
C ALA A 185 2.83 -15.23 21.77
N VAL A 186 2.93 -14.56 20.62
CA VAL A 186 4.02 -13.61 20.30
C VAL A 186 3.56 -12.15 20.39
N ILE A 187 2.29 -11.88 20.08
CA ILE A 187 1.81 -10.50 19.88
C ILE A 187 2.06 -9.56 21.07
N ASP A 188 1.91 -10.06 22.30
CA ASP A 188 2.10 -9.28 23.52
C ASP A 188 3.57 -8.99 23.85
N ARG A 189 4.51 -9.58 23.09
CA ARG A 189 5.96 -9.35 23.22
C ARG A 189 6.44 -8.23 22.30
N ILE A 190 5.55 -7.63 21.51
CA ILE A 190 5.89 -6.66 20.46
C ILE A 190 5.46 -5.27 20.93
N GLU A 191 6.41 -4.34 20.97
CA GLU A 191 6.18 -2.97 21.41
C GLU A 191 6.78 -1.95 20.42
N GLY A 192 6.12 -0.81 20.29
CA GLY A 192 6.58 0.32 19.49
C GLY A 192 7.14 1.45 20.36
N GLU A 193 8.22 2.09 19.91
CA GLU A 193 8.80 3.28 20.52
C GLU A 193 8.99 4.39 19.48
N ALA A 194 8.64 5.63 19.85
CA ALA A 194 8.77 6.78 18.97
C ALA A 194 10.20 7.33 18.99
N SER A 195 10.69 7.84 17.86
CA SER A 195 12.00 8.47 17.73
C SER A 195 11.94 9.84 17.05
N GLU A 196 12.43 10.87 17.75
CA GLU A 196 12.58 12.23 17.19
C GLU A 196 13.58 12.30 16.03
N GLU A 197 14.52 11.35 15.97
CA GLU A 197 15.40 11.21 14.81
C GLU A 197 14.61 10.78 13.57
N PHE A 198 13.71 9.82 13.74
CA PHE A 198 12.92 9.27 12.64
C PHE A 198 11.83 10.24 12.19
N GLU A 199 11.27 11.04 13.10
CA GLU A 199 10.36 12.14 12.77
C GLU A 199 11.00 13.13 11.80
N ARG A 200 12.28 13.47 11.98
CA ARG A 200 13.00 14.42 11.10
C ARG A 200 13.26 13.86 9.69
N MET A 201 13.10 12.56 9.48
CA MET A 201 13.34 11.91 8.19
C MET A 201 12.04 11.68 7.40
N PHE A 202 10.89 11.70 8.07
CA PHE A 202 9.58 11.50 7.46
C PHE A 202 9.05 12.80 6.83
N PRO A 203 8.35 12.77 5.67
CA PRO A 203 7.93 11.62 4.89
C PRO A 203 8.92 11.17 3.80
N GLU A 204 10.06 11.83 3.64
CA GLU A 204 11.05 11.48 2.59
C GLU A 204 11.53 10.03 2.71
N LYS A 205 11.68 9.56 3.95
CA LYS A 205 12.00 8.19 4.33
C LYS A 205 10.92 7.65 5.28
N GLN A 206 10.83 6.32 5.38
CA GLN A 206 10.01 5.62 6.37
C GLN A 206 10.90 4.77 7.27
N PRO A 207 11.76 5.39 8.11
CA PRO A 207 12.77 4.67 8.88
C PRO A 207 12.15 3.75 9.92
N SER A 208 12.79 2.60 10.09
CA SER A 208 12.42 1.58 11.06
C SER A 208 13.67 0.93 11.61
N ARG A 209 13.71 0.75 12.93
CA ARG A 209 14.64 -0.18 13.57
C ARG A 209 13.85 -1.24 14.31
N VAL A 210 14.07 -2.51 13.96
CA VAL A 210 13.48 -3.66 14.65
C VAL A 210 14.59 -4.37 15.42
N VAL A 211 14.32 -4.67 16.69
CA VAL A 211 15.20 -5.47 17.56
C VAL A 211 14.41 -6.67 18.06
N ILE A 212 14.93 -7.88 17.81
CA ILE A 212 14.35 -9.14 18.31
C ILE A 212 15.30 -9.73 19.35
N ARG A 213 14.83 -9.88 20.58
CA ARG A 213 15.50 -10.63 21.64
C ARG A 213 14.91 -12.03 21.72
N THR A 214 15.78 -13.04 21.81
CA THR A 214 15.35 -14.42 22.02
C THR A 214 15.44 -14.79 23.50
N LYS A 215 14.69 -15.80 23.93
CA LYS A 215 14.71 -16.35 25.29
C LYS A 215 16.08 -16.91 25.70
N GLY A 216 16.93 -17.22 24.71
CA GLY A 216 18.33 -17.61 24.92
C GLY A 216 19.26 -16.43 25.21
N GLY A 217 18.77 -15.19 25.16
CA GLY A 217 19.54 -13.97 25.42
C GLY A 217 20.22 -13.37 24.18
N ASN A 218 20.04 -13.95 23.00
CA ASN A 218 20.56 -13.35 21.76
C ASN A 218 19.71 -12.14 21.37
N GLU A 219 20.35 -11.14 20.79
CA GLU A 219 19.70 -9.93 20.27
C GLU A 219 20.10 -9.73 18.80
N TYR A 220 19.11 -9.56 17.94
CA TYR A 220 19.29 -9.28 16.52
C TYR A 220 18.60 -7.97 16.16
N SER A 221 19.24 -7.15 15.30
CA SER A 221 18.69 -5.84 14.94
C SER A 221 18.82 -5.54 13.45
N ALA A 222 17.80 -4.90 12.89
CA ALA A 222 17.79 -4.43 11.51
C ALA A 222 17.26 -3.00 11.47
N TYR A 223 17.97 -2.15 10.74
CA TYR A 223 17.56 -0.79 10.41
C TYR A 223 17.33 -0.69 8.90
N LEU A 224 16.20 -0.10 8.51
CA LEU A 224 15.84 0.16 7.11
C LEU A 224 15.21 1.55 7.02
N GLU A 225 15.46 2.23 5.91
CA GLU A 225 14.90 3.57 5.62
C GLU A 225 13.70 3.51 4.67
N TYR A 226 13.63 2.44 3.87
CA TYR A 226 12.67 2.25 2.81
C TYR A 226 12.02 0.87 2.94
N PRO A 227 10.71 0.76 2.74
CA PRO A 227 10.05 -0.53 2.67
C PRO A 227 10.42 -1.28 1.40
N LYS A 228 10.37 -2.61 1.45
CA LYS A 228 10.42 -3.43 0.23
C LYS A 228 9.28 -3.00 -0.71
N GLY A 229 9.64 -2.70 -1.96
CA GLY A 229 8.76 -2.22 -3.01
C GLY A 229 8.72 -0.70 -3.17
N ASP A 230 9.38 0.08 -2.32
CA ASP A 230 9.76 1.47 -2.64
C ASP A 230 10.65 1.49 -3.90
N PRO A 231 10.60 2.53 -4.76
CA PRO A 231 11.50 2.63 -5.92
C PRO A 231 12.99 2.53 -5.57
N ARG A 232 13.38 2.90 -4.33
CA ARG A 232 14.75 2.79 -3.82
C ARG A 232 15.09 1.39 -3.28
N GLU A 233 14.07 0.57 -3.01
CA GLU A 233 14.17 -0.81 -2.54
C GLU A 233 13.19 -1.72 -3.29
N PRO A 234 13.27 -1.81 -4.62
CA PRO A 234 12.25 -2.45 -5.44
C PRO A 234 12.09 -3.94 -5.09
N MET A 235 10.91 -4.48 -5.39
CA MET A 235 10.71 -5.93 -5.40
C MET A 235 11.44 -6.54 -6.59
N THR A 236 12.06 -7.70 -6.40
CA THR A 236 12.63 -8.47 -7.51
C THR A 236 11.51 -9.11 -8.34
N ASP A 237 11.82 -9.51 -9.59
CA ASP A 237 10.87 -10.24 -10.44
C ASP A 237 10.39 -11.55 -9.80
N GLU A 238 11.27 -12.20 -9.02
CA GLU A 238 10.92 -13.39 -8.24
C GLU A 238 9.92 -13.06 -7.13
N GLU A 239 10.14 -11.98 -6.37
CA GLU A 239 9.21 -11.52 -5.33
C GLU A 239 7.85 -11.11 -5.93
N LEU A 240 7.87 -10.42 -7.08
CA LEU A 240 6.66 -10.07 -7.82
C LEU A 240 5.92 -11.32 -8.32
N THR A 241 6.65 -12.34 -8.79
CA THR A 241 6.09 -13.61 -9.23
C THR A 241 5.45 -14.37 -8.07
N ILE A 242 6.15 -14.48 -6.93
CA ILE A 242 5.61 -15.10 -5.72
C ILE A 242 4.32 -14.40 -5.28
N LYS A 243 4.35 -13.06 -5.25
CA LYS A 243 3.18 -12.24 -4.91
C LYS A 243 2.02 -12.47 -5.88
N PHE A 244 2.28 -12.40 -7.19
CA PHE A 244 1.26 -12.60 -8.22
C PHE A 244 0.61 -13.98 -8.10
N ASN A 245 1.42 -15.04 -7.93
CA ASN A 245 0.96 -16.40 -7.78
C ASN A 245 0.10 -16.55 -6.52
N ALA A 246 0.54 -15.99 -5.39
CA ALA A 246 -0.22 -16.06 -4.14
C ALA A 246 -1.59 -15.36 -4.25
N LEU A 247 -1.65 -14.19 -4.91
CA LEU A 247 -2.90 -13.43 -5.08
C LEU A 247 -3.88 -14.09 -6.06
N SER A 248 -3.37 -14.77 -7.08
CA SER A 248 -4.19 -15.32 -8.16
C SER A 248 -4.50 -16.81 -8.02
N ALA A 249 -3.82 -17.54 -7.12
CA ALA A 249 -4.00 -18.98 -6.91
C ALA A 249 -5.44 -19.41 -6.63
N PRO A 250 -6.28 -18.63 -5.89
CA PRO A 250 -7.68 -19.00 -5.70
C PRO A 250 -8.54 -18.95 -6.97
N TYR A 251 -8.06 -18.30 -8.03
CA TYR A 251 -8.85 -17.97 -9.23
C TYR A 251 -8.31 -18.62 -10.52
N LEU A 252 -7.00 -18.85 -10.57
CA LEU A 252 -6.28 -19.27 -11.76
C LEU A 252 -5.52 -20.58 -11.51
N SER A 253 -5.47 -21.44 -12.54
CA SER A 253 -4.56 -22.60 -12.51
C SER A 253 -3.10 -22.14 -12.68
N PRO A 254 -2.12 -22.94 -12.24
CA PRO A 254 -0.70 -22.61 -12.40
C PRO A 254 -0.31 -22.25 -13.83
N GLU A 255 -0.83 -22.98 -14.82
CA GLU A 255 -0.56 -22.73 -16.25
C GLU A 255 -1.10 -21.37 -16.69
N ARG A 256 -2.26 -20.97 -16.15
CA ARG A 256 -2.86 -19.66 -16.45
C ARG A 256 -2.12 -18.53 -15.75
N GLN A 257 -1.63 -18.75 -14.53
CA GLN A 257 -0.79 -17.79 -13.82
C GLN A 257 0.49 -17.50 -14.60
N GLU A 258 1.18 -18.55 -15.04
CA GLU A 258 2.36 -18.46 -15.88
C GLU A 258 2.08 -17.70 -17.19
N SER A 259 1.04 -18.09 -17.93
CA SER A 259 0.69 -17.41 -19.19
C SER A 259 0.39 -15.92 -19.03
N ILE A 260 -0.34 -15.52 -17.98
CA ILE A 260 -0.66 -14.11 -17.72
C ILE A 260 0.60 -13.36 -17.28
N ARG A 261 1.41 -13.95 -16.39
CA ARG A 261 2.66 -13.36 -15.92
C ARG A 261 3.59 -13.07 -17.10
N ASP A 262 3.79 -14.04 -17.99
CA ASP A 262 4.65 -13.88 -19.15
C ASP A 262 4.14 -12.75 -20.06
N THR A 263 2.81 -12.64 -20.24
CA THR A 263 2.19 -11.53 -20.98
C THR A 263 2.39 -10.17 -20.30
N ILE A 264 2.39 -10.11 -18.96
CA ILE A 264 2.65 -8.88 -18.21
C ILE A 264 4.10 -8.44 -18.41
N PHE A 265 5.07 -9.35 -18.33
CA PHE A 265 6.48 -9.02 -18.48
C PHE A 265 6.90 -8.70 -19.93
N SER A 266 6.11 -9.07 -20.93
CA SER A 266 6.30 -8.65 -22.33
C SER A 266 5.17 -7.76 -22.86
N CYS A 267 4.52 -6.97 -21.99
CA CYS A 267 3.32 -6.21 -22.33
C CYS A 267 3.50 -5.23 -23.50
N GLU A 268 4.72 -4.76 -23.75
CA GLU A 268 5.09 -3.90 -24.87
C GLU A 268 4.92 -4.57 -26.25
N GLU A 269 4.87 -5.90 -26.29
CA GLU A 269 4.65 -6.68 -27.50
C GLU A 269 3.16 -6.72 -27.91
N TYR A 270 2.25 -6.23 -27.06
CA TYR A 270 0.82 -6.34 -27.23
C TYR A 270 0.15 -4.99 -27.45
N SER A 271 -0.88 -4.97 -28.30
CA SER A 271 -1.86 -3.89 -28.26
C SER A 271 -2.66 -3.98 -26.96
N ALA A 272 -3.19 -2.85 -26.46
CA ALA A 272 -4.06 -2.86 -25.27
C ALA A 272 -5.24 -3.83 -25.42
N ARG A 273 -5.79 -3.98 -26.64
CA ARG A 273 -6.88 -4.93 -26.92
C ARG A 273 -6.43 -6.38 -26.77
N ASP A 274 -5.26 -6.71 -27.32
CA ASP A 274 -4.76 -8.08 -27.31
C ASP A 274 -4.25 -8.47 -25.92
N PHE A 275 -3.60 -7.55 -25.22
CA PHE A 275 -3.28 -7.70 -23.79
C PHE A 275 -4.54 -7.99 -22.96
N MET A 276 -5.61 -7.20 -23.13
CA MET A 276 -6.84 -7.46 -22.37
C MET A 276 -7.49 -8.82 -22.70
N ARG A 277 -7.38 -9.30 -23.95
CA ARG A 277 -7.84 -10.64 -24.33
C ARG A 277 -7.04 -11.75 -23.66
N THR A 278 -5.77 -11.53 -23.32
CA THR A 278 -4.99 -12.53 -22.58
C THR A 278 -5.43 -12.59 -21.12
N LEU A 279 -6.02 -11.53 -20.56
CA LEU A 279 -6.50 -11.50 -19.17
C LEU A 279 -7.92 -12.06 -19.01
N VAL A 280 -8.80 -11.79 -19.96
CA VAL A 280 -10.21 -12.20 -19.92
C VAL A 280 -10.33 -13.66 -20.39
N ARG A 281 -11.15 -14.46 -19.69
CA ARG A 281 -11.53 -15.81 -20.14
C ARG A 281 -12.68 -15.74 -21.14
#